data_AF-A0A1W2FRB1-F1
#
_entry.id   AF-A0A1W2FRB1-F1
#
_cell.length_a   1.000
_cell.length_b   1.000
_cell.length_c   1.000
_cell.angle_alpha   90.00
_cell.angle_beta   90.00
_cell.angle_gamma   90.00
#
_symmetry.space_group_name_H-M   'P 1'
#
loop_
_entity.id
_entity.type
_entity.pdbx_description
1 polymer ?
#
loop_
_entity_poly.entity_id
_entity_poly.type
_entity_poly.pdbx_seq_one_letter_code
_entity_poly.pdbx_strand_id
1 'polypeptide(L)' 'MTDVTEILVHWYAGRSQSEVATSLGVDRKTIKKYVTPAIEAGIT' A
#
# COMPACT_ATOMS: atom_id res chain seq x y z
N MET A 1 10.33 -7.21 -8.56
CA MET A 1 10.70 -5.79 -8.37
C MET A 1 9.39 -5.08 -8.09
N THR A 2 9.15 -4.74 -6.83
CA THR A 2 7.88 -4.12 -6.41
C THR A 2 7.98 -2.62 -6.58
N ASP A 3 7.03 -2.02 -7.31
CA ASP A 3 6.96 -0.57 -7.48
C ASP A 3 5.86 0.04 -6.59
N VAL A 4 5.96 1.35 -6.32
CA VAL A 4 4.98 2.13 -5.56
C VAL A 4 3.58 2.01 -6.18
N THR A 5 3.50 1.97 -7.51
CA THR A 5 2.24 1.81 -8.25
C THR A 5 1.53 0.50 -7.86
N GLU A 6 2.27 -0.58 -7.72
CA GLU A 6 1.73 -1.90 -7.37
C GLU A 6 1.19 -1.92 -5.94
N ILE A 7 1.89 -1.29 -4.99
CA ILE A 7 1.41 -1.10 -3.61
C ILE A 7 0.05 -0.37 -3.61
N LEU A 8 -0.04 0.73 -4.36
CA LEU A 8 -1.24 1.56 -4.41
C LEU A 8 -2.41 0.83 -5.07
N VAL A 9 -2.19 0.11 -6.18
CA VAL A 9 -3.23 -0.67 -6.85
C VAL A 9 -3.78 -1.77 -5.95
N HIS A 10 -2.91 -2.51 -5.25
CA HIS A 10 -3.36 -3.57 -4.34
C HIS A 10 -4.15 -3.02 -3.16
N TRP A 11 -3.71 -1.91 -2.57
CA TRP A 11 -4.43 -1.27 -1.48
C TRP A 11 -5.77 -0.69 -1.95
N TYR A 12 -5.80 0.01 -3.09
CA TYR A 12 -7.01 0.60 -3.66
C TYR A 12 -8.04 -0.46 -4.13
N ALA A 13 -7.59 -1.69 -4.37
CA ALA A 13 -8.47 -2.84 -4.57
C ALA A 13 -9.16 -3.33 -3.26
N GLY A 14 -9.03 -2.60 -2.15
CA GLY A 14 -9.69 -2.90 -0.87
C GLY A 14 -8.89 -3.82 0.07
N ARG A 15 -7.64 -4.15 -0.29
CA ARG A 15 -6.79 -5.00 0.58
C ARG A 15 -6.23 -4.21 1.75
N SER A 16 -6.13 -4.87 2.90
CA SER A 16 -5.50 -4.26 4.07
C SER A 16 -4.00 -4.05 3.84
N GLN A 17 -3.41 -3.01 4.43
CA GLN A 17 -1.95 -2.76 4.33
C GLN A 17 -1.10 -3.96 4.74
N SER A 18 -1.56 -4.78 5.70
CA SER A 18 -0.87 -6.01 6.14
C SER A 18 -0.89 -7.10 5.07
N GLU A 19 -2.02 -7.23 4.37
CA GLU A 19 -2.17 -8.19 3.27
C GLU A 19 -1.32 -7.78 2.08
N VAL A 20 -1.28 -6.48 1.75
CA VAL A 20 -0.42 -5.94 0.69
C VAL A 20 1.05 -6.15 1.01
N ALA A 21 1.48 -5.88 2.25
CA ALA A 21 2.86 -6.11 2.72
C ALA A 21 3.28 -7.59 2.54
N THR A 22 2.41 -8.52 2.95
CA THR A 22 2.66 -9.96 2.84
C THR A 22 2.71 -10.41 1.38
N SER A 23 1.76 -9.94 0.56
CA SER A 23 1.64 -10.33 -0.85
C SER A 23 2.83 -9.86 -1.69
N LEU A 24 3.32 -8.65 -1.43
CA LEU A 24 4.39 -8.03 -2.19
C LEU A 24 5.78 -8.25 -1.58
N GLY A 25 5.87 -8.92 -0.43
CA GLY A 25 7.13 -9.17 0.29
C GLY A 25 7.83 -7.90 0.76
N VAL A 26 7.07 -6.86 1.10
CA VAL A 26 7.60 -5.54 1.52
C VAL A 26 7.26 -5.27 2.96
N ASP A 27 8.16 -4.59 3.67
CA ASP A 27 7.90 -4.16 5.03
C ASP A 27 6.71 -3.19 5.12
N ARG A 28 5.92 -3.32 6.19
CA ARG A 28 4.72 -2.50 6.39
C ARG A 28 5.04 -1.01 6.53
N LYS A 29 6.24 -0.61 6.98
CA LYS A 29 6.68 0.78 7.02
C LYS A 29 6.80 1.37 5.60
N THR A 30 7.21 0.56 4.62
CA THR A 30 7.23 0.95 3.21
C THR A 30 5.82 1.17 2.70
N ILE A 31 4.88 0.27 3.01
CA ILE A 31 3.46 0.44 2.65
C ILE A 31 2.92 1.75 3.25
N LYS A 32 3.11 1.98 4.55
CA LYS A 32 2.66 3.21 5.23
C LYS A 32 3.23 4.47 4.58
N LYS A 33 4.50 4.48 4.20
CA LYS A 33 5.16 5.64 3.56
C LYS A 33 4.39 6.13 2.32
N TYR A 34 3.77 5.24 1.56
CA TYR A 34 3.08 5.57 0.32
C TYR A 34 1.56 5.62 0.45
N VAL A 35 0.97 4.80 1.34
CA VAL A 35 -0.48 4.76 1.54
C VAL A 35 -0.97 5.87 2.46
N THR A 36 -0.20 6.26 3.48
CA THR A 36 -0.63 7.31 4.44
C THR A 36 -0.94 8.65 3.75
N PRO A 37 -0.10 9.19 2.84
CA PRO A 37 -0.43 10.41 2.12
C PRO A 37 -1.72 10.30 1.28
N ALA A 38 -2.01 9.13 0.72
CA ALA A 38 -3.24 8.90 -0.05
C ALA A 38 -4.47 8.94 0.87
N ILE A 39 -4.39 8.32 2.05
CA ILE A 39 -5.43 8.38 3.08
C ILE A 39 -5.64 9.82 3.56
N GLU A 40 -4.57 10.57 3.81
CA GLU A 40 -4.63 11.98 4.23
C GLU A 40 -5.24 12.88 3.14
N ALA A 41 -5.07 12.52 1.88
CA ALA A 41 -5.72 13.17 0.74
C ALA A 41 -7.20 12.75 0.55
N GLY A 42 -7.73 11.85 1.38
CA GLY A 42 -9.11 11.37 1.30
C GLY A 42 -9.35 10.29 0.24
N ILE A 43 -8.29 9.68 -0.29
CA ILE A 43 -8.39 8.52 -1.17
C ILE A 43 -8.58 7.29 -0.27
N THR A 44 -9.56 6.43 -0.57
CA THR A 44 -9.85 5.20 0.19
C THR A 44 -10.29 4.08 -0.72
#